data_AF-A0A2D7QMB5-F1
#
_entry.id   AF-A0A2D7QMB5-F1
#
_cell.length_a   1.000
_cell.length_b   1.000
_cell.length_c   1.000
_cell.angle_alpha   90.00
_cell.angle_beta   90.00
_cell.angle_gamma   90.00
#
_symmetry.space_group_name_H-M   'P 1'
#
loop_
_entity.id
_entity.type
_entity.pdbx_description
1 polymer ?
#
loop_
_entity_poly.entity_id
_entity_poly.type
_entity_poly.pdbx_seq_one_letter_code
_entity_poly.pdbx_strand_id
1 'polypeptide(L)'
;MKKITKKELENIIAQQSKLGNLYNQIGSIELNKSLKLDELKQLHKDVDSLKKKLEKKYGSVNINLEDGVITPIEEPKLEPANV
;
A
#
# COMPACT_ATOMS: atom_id res chain seq x y z
N MET A 1 41.14 0.89 39.99
CA MET A 1 40.17 0.69 38.88
C MET A 1 38.77 0.71 39.47
N LYS A 2 37.84 1.51 38.95
CA LYS A 2 36.43 1.51 39.41
C LYS A 2 35.62 0.54 38.54
N LYS A 3 34.72 -0.24 39.14
CA LYS A 3 33.81 -1.18 38.45
C LYS A 3 32.39 -0.88 38.91
N ILE A 4 31.44 -1.03 37.99
CA ILE A 4 30.01 -1.04 38.33
C ILE A 4 29.66 -2.29 39.14
N THR A 5 28.56 -2.22 39.87
CA THR A 5 28.02 -3.36 40.60
C THR A 5 27.52 -4.45 39.64
N LYS A 6 27.43 -5.68 40.14
CA LYS A 6 26.88 -6.80 39.37
C LYS A 6 25.44 -6.52 38.90
N LYS A 7 24.62 -5.90 39.76
CA LYS A 7 23.23 -5.55 39.46
C LYS A 7 23.11 -4.50 38.36
N GLU A 8 23.97 -3.48 38.37
CA GLU A 8 24.04 -2.49 37.30
C GLU A 8 24.44 -3.13 35.97
N LEU A 9 25.44 -4.02 36.00
CA LEU A 9 25.87 -4.75 34.80
C LEU A 9 24.75 -5.65 34.24
N GLU A 10 24.07 -6.41 35.09
CA GLU A 10 22.93 -7.26 34.70
C GLU A 10 21.80 -6.44 34.07
N ASN A 11 21.48 -5.28 34.65
CA ASN A 11 20.48 -4.37 34.11
C ASN A 11 20.86 -3.85 32.71
N ILE A 12 22.12 -3.43 32.52
CA ILE A 12 22.61 -2.95 31.23
C ILE A 12 22.55 -4.05 30.17
N ILE A 13 22.96 -5.29 30.52
CA ILE A 13 22.92 -6.43 29.59
C ILE A 13 21.47 -6.74 29.19
N ALA A 14 20.53 -6.76 30.14
CA ALA A 14 19.12 -7.00 29.85
C ALA A 14 18.52 -5.91 28.94
N GLN A 15 18.86 -4.64 29.18
CA GLN A 15 18.44 -3.53 28.33
C GLN A 15 19.01 -3.64 26.91
N GLN A 16 20.30 -3.97 26.77
CA GLN A 16 20.91 -4.16 25.44
C GLN A 16 20.29 -5.32 24.67
N SER A 17 19.97 -6.42 25.35
CA SER A 17 19.24 -7.54 24.72
C SER A 17 17.86 -7.10 24.24
N LYS A 18 17.13 -6.36 25.07
CA LYS A 18 15.81 -5.81 24.70
C LYS A 18 15.90 -4.85 23.51
N LEU A 19 16.90 -3.98 23.48
CA LEU A 19 17.16 -3.08 22.35
C LEU A 19 17.43 -3.86 21.06
N GLY A 20 18.31 -4.86 21.11
CA GLY A 20 18.59 -5.71 19.95
C GLY A 20 17.34 -6.41 19.41
N ASN A 21 16.49 -6.94 20.30
CA ASN A 21 15.22 -7.56 19.90
C ASN A 21 14.27 -6.56 19.22
N LEU A 22 14.14 -5.36 19.77
CA LEU A 22 13.31 -4.30 19.19
C LEU A 22 13.82 -3.89 17.81
N TYR A 23 15.13 -3.71 17.64
CA TYR A 23 15.71 -3.38 16.33
C TYR A 23 15.44 -4.46 15.28
N ASN A 24 15.58 -5.73 15.64
CA ASN A 24 15.27 -6.84 14.73
C ASN A 24 13.79 -6.88 14.34
N GLN A 25 12.89 -6.62 15.30
CA GLN A 25 11.45 -6.55 15.04
C GLN A 25 11.10 -5.38 14.12
N ILE A 26 11.65 -4.19 14.37
CA ILE A 26 11.46 -3.01 13.53
C ILE A 26 11.94 -3.29 12.10
N GLY A 27 13.16 -3.81 11.93
CA GLY A 27 13.69 -4.14 10.60
C GLY A 27 12.82 -5.16 9.85
N SER A 28 12.29 -6.16 10.56
CA SER A 28 11.35 -7.14 9.97
C SER A 28 10.04 -6.49 9.52
N ILE A 29 9.49 -5.57 10.32
CA ILE A 29 8.26 -4.83 9.98
C ILE A 29 8.51 -3.92 8.77
N GLU A 30 9.64 -3.22 8.71
CA GLU A 30 9.99 -2.34 7.60
C GLU A 30 10.13 -3.11 6.28
N LEU A 31 10.81 -4.27 6.31
CA LEU A 31 10.91 -5.14 5.14
C LEU A 31 9.53 -5.60 4.67
N ASN A 32 8.69 -6.09 5.57
CA ASN A 32 7.33 -6.53 5.24
C ASN A 32 6.48 -5.40 4.66
N LYS A 33 6.56 -4.20 5.24
CA LYS A 33 5.88 -3.01 4.73
C LYS A 33 6.36 -2.68 3.31
N SER A 34 7.66 -2.72 3.05
CA SER A 34 8.21 -2.44 1.71
C SER A 34 7.66 -3.41 0.67
N LEU A 35 7.66 -4.71 0.98
CA LEU A 35 7.11 -5.74 0.08
C LEU A 35 5.64 -5.48 -0.24
N LYS A 36 4.83 -5.13 0.78
CA LYS A 36 3.40 -4.82 0.59
C LYS A 36 3.17 -3.54 -0.21
N LEU A 37 4.02 -2.53 -0.07
CA LEU A 37 3.95 -1.33 -0.91
C LEU A 37 4.25 -1.65 -2.37
N ASP A 38 5.17 -2.58 -2.66
CA ASP A 38 5.47 -2.98 -4.02
C ASP A 38 4.35 -3.83 -4.64
N GLU A 39 3.76 -4.74 -3.86
CA GLU A 39 2.52 -5.45 -4.25
C GLU A 39 1.40 -4.47 -4.61
N LEU A 40 1.18 -3.44 -3.77
CA LEU A 40 0.17 -2.40 -4.01
C LEU A 40 0.44 -1.63 -5.30
N LYS A 41 1.69 -1.22 -5.54
CA LYS A 41 2.07 -0.52 -6.79
C LYS A 41 1.82 -1.41 -8.02
N GLN A 42 2.13 -2.70 -7.93
CA GLN A 42 1.89 -3.61 -9.04
C GLN A 42 0.40 -3.77 -9.32
N LEU A 43 -0.42 -3.92 -8.28
CA LEU A 43 -1.86 -3.99 -8.43
C LEU A 43 -2.45 -2.72 -9.06
N HIS A 44 -1.99 -1.53 -8.67
CA HIS A 44 -2.42 -0.28 -9.33
C HIS A 44 -2.10 -0.27 -10.82
N LYS A 45 -0.91 -0.72 -11.22
CA LYS A 45 -0.55 -0.84 -12.65
C LYS A 45 -1.46 -1.82 -13.38
N ASP A 46 -1.77 -2.95 -12.76
CA ASP A 46 -2.63 -3.98 -13.36
C ASP A 46 -4.07 -3.47 -13.51
N VAL A 47 -4.59 -2.75 -12.52
CA VAL A 47 -5.90 -2.07 -12.58
C VAL A 47 -5.93 -1.04 -13.71
N ASP A 48 -4.92 -0.19 -13.83
CA ASP A 48 -4.86 0.82 -14.90
C ASP A 48 -4.72 0.18 -16.29
N SER A 49 -3.95 -0.90 -16.40
CA SER A 49 -3.83 -1.69 -17.63
C SER A 49 -5.17 -2.31 -18.02
N LEU A 50 -5.91 -2.85 -17.05
CA LEU A 50 -7.24 -3.41 -17.26
C LEU A 50 -8.23 -2.34 -17.71
N LYS A 51 -8.26 -1.18 -17.04
CA LYS A 51 -9.11 -0.03 -17.44
C LYS A 51 -8.88 0.35 -18.89
N LYS A 52 -7.62 0.56 -19.29
CA LYS A 52 -7.27 0.90 -20.68
C LYS A 52 -7.70 -0.18 -21.67
N LYS A 53 -7.58 -1.46 -21.31
CA LYS A 53 -8.05 -2.57 -22.17
C LYS A 53 -9.57 -2.56 -22.33
N LEU A 54 -10.32 -2.26 -21.26
CA LEU A 54 -11.78 -2.20 -21.28
C LEU A 54 -12.27 -0.98 -22.07
N GLU A 55 -11.69 0.20 -21.84
CA GLU A 55 -11.97 1.41 -22.62
C GLU A 55 -11.72 1.20 -24.12
N LYS A 56 -10.60 0.55 -24.48
CA LYS A 56 -10.31 0.23 -25.90
C LYS A 56 -11.33 -0.73 -26.51
N LYS A 57 -11.93 -1.62 -25.72
CA LYS A 57 -12.85 -2.66 -26.19
C LYS A 57 -14.30 -2.20 -26.24
N TYR A 58 -14.73 -1.40 -25.27
CA TYR A 58 -16.13 -1.05 -25.06
C TYR A 58 -16.41 0.46 -25.16
N GLY A 59 -15.38 1.31 -25.26
CA GLY A 59 -15.51 2.76 -25.18
C GLY A 59 -15.72 3.23 -23.74
N SER A 60 -16.20 4.47 -23.59
CA SER A 60 -16.57 5.03 -22.28
C SER A 60 -17.84 4.35 -21.76
N VAL A 61 -17.66 3.38 -20.86
CA VAL A 61 -18.76 2.59 -20.29
C VAL A 61 -18.62 2.48 -18.77
N ASN A 62 -19.77 2.40 -18.10
CA ASN A 62 -19.84 2.07 -16.69
C ASN A 62 -19.98 0.54 -16.57
N ILE A 63 -19.25 -0.07 -15.63
CA ILE A 63 -19.25 -1.51 -15.42
C ILE A 63 -19.69 -1.77 -13.99
N ASN A 64 -20.79 -2.49 -13.81
CA ASN A 64 -21.18 -2.98 -12.50
C ASN A 64 -20.20 -4.06 -12.05
N LEU A 65 -19.58 -3.88 -10.88
CA LEU A 65 -18.57 -4.80 -10.36
C LEU A 65 -19.16 -6.10 -9.77
N GLU A 66 -20.47 -6.14 -9.54
CA GLU A 66 -21.16 -7.30 -8.95
C GLU A 66 -21.57 -8.33 -10.01
N ASP A 67 -22.11 -7.87 -11.14
CA ASP A 67 -22.65 -8.72 -12.21
C ASP A 67 -21.96 -8.53 -13.58
N GLY A 68 -21.06 -7.56 -13.70
CA GLY A 68 -20.33 -7.26 -14.92
C GLY A 68 -21.14 -6.55 -16.01
N VAL A 69 -22.37 -6.11 -15.72
CA VAL A 69 -23.22 -5.43 -16.70
C VAL A 69 -22.57 -4.11 -17.12
N ILE A 70 -22.45 -3.93 -18.44
CA ILE A 70 -21.88 -2.74 -19.07
C ILE A 70 -23.02 -1.81 -19.49
N THR A 71 -23.03 -0.58 -19.00
CA THR A 71 -23.94 0.47 -19.46
C THR A 71 -23.16 1.60 -20.13
N PRO A 72 -23.69 2.22 -21.20
CA PRO A 72 -23.06 3.40 -21.79
C PRO A 72 -22.92 4.52 -20.76
N ILE A 73 -21.81 5.24 -20.77
CA ILE A 73 -21.74 6.54 -20.11
C ILE A 73 -22.34 7.54 -21.10
N GLU A 74 -23.47 8.15 -20.74
CA GLU A 74 -23.97 9.29 -21.51
C GLU A 74 -22.95 10.43 -21.35
N GLU A 75 -22.36 10.90 -22.46
CA GLU A 75 -21.64 12.17 -22.43
C GLU A 75 -22.62 13.24 -21.93
N PRO A 76 -22.24 14.08 -20.95
CA PRO A 76 -23.06 15.23 -20.62
C PRO A 76 -23.17 16.05 -21.90
N LYS A 77 -24.38 16.05 -22.50
CA LYS A 77 -24.71 16.98 -23.58
C LYS A 77 -24.41 18.36 -23.01
N LEU A 78 -23.34 18.99 -23.49
CA LEU A 78 -23.11 20.41 -23.29
C LEU A 78 -24.37 21.09 -23.83
N GLU A 79 -25.29 21.48 -22.94
CA GLU A 79 -26.37 22.37 -23.31
C GLU A 79 -25.69 23.63 -23.88
N PRO A 80 -26.01 24.06 -25.11
CA PRO A 80 -25.43 25.27 -25.65
C PRO A 80 -25.74 26.40 -24.67
N ALA A 81 -24.68 27.05 -24.17
CA ALA A 81 -24.82 28.23 -23.36
C ALA A 81 -25.72 29.22 -24.12
N ASN A 82 -26.89 29.55 -23.56
CA ASN A 82 -27.74 30.59 -24.10
C ASN A 82 -26.92 31.89 -24.15
N VAL A 83 -26.67 32.37 -25.38
CA VAL A 83 -26.03 33.66 -25.69
C VAL A 83 -27.02 34.78 -25.48
#